data_AF-A0A3S4J891-F1
#
_entry.id   AF-A0A3S4J891-F1
#
_cell.length_a   1.000
_cell.length_b   1.000
_cell.length_c   1.000
_cell.angle_alpha   90.00
_cell.angle_beta   90.00
_cell.angle_gamma   90.00
#
_symmetry.space_group_name_H-M   'P 1'
#
loop_
_entity.id
_entity.type
_entity.pdbx_description
1 polymer ?
#
loop_
_entity_poly.entity_id
_entity_poly.type
_entity_poly.pdbx_seq_one_letter_code
_entity_poly.pdbx_strand_id
1 'polypeptide(L)'
;MLLVWSCVVGTLDNVIRPVLIRMGADLPLILILSGVIGGLIAFGMIGLFIGPVLLAVSWRLFSAWVHEVPAPGNDPDELLEELEEIEDSHK
;
A
#
# COMPACT_ATOMS: atom_id res chain seq x y z
N MET A 1 -21.39 -18.44 4.18
CA MET A 1 -20.52 -17.52 4.97
C MET A 1 -19.18 -17.27 4.29
N LEU A 2 -18.44 -18.31 3.86
CA LEU A 2 -17.14 -18.14 3.19
C LEU A 2 -17.20 -17.34 1.87
N LEU A 3 -18.27 -17.49 1.08
CA LEU A 3 -18.46 -16.74 -0.17
C LEU A 3 -18.60 -15.22 0.05
N VAL A 4 -19.32 -14.80 1.10
CA VAL A 4 -19.50 -13.38 1.44
C VAL A 4 -18.18 -12.79 1.95
N TRP A 5 -17.48 -13.51 2.83
CA TRP A 5 -16.17 -13.11 3.33
C TRP A 5 -15.14 -12.99 2.22
N SER A 6 -15.07 -13.99 1.34
CA SER A 6 -14.14 -14.00 0.20
C SER A 6 -14.46 -12.90 -0.80
N CYS A 7 -15.74 -12.56 -0.99
CA CYS A 7 -16.11 -11.44 -1.84
C CYS A 7 -15.62 -10.12 -1.25
N VAL A 8 -15.82 -9.88 0.05
CA VAL A 8 -15.38 -8.67 0.75
C VAL A 8 -13.85 -8.51 0.73
N VAL A 9 -13.11 -9.59 1.01
CA VAL A 9 -11.65 -9.60 0.94
C VAL A 9 -11.18 -9.36 -0.50
N GLY A 10 -11.80 -10.02 -1.48
CA GLY A 10 -11.48 -9.84 -2.90
C GLY A 10 -11.70 -8.40 -3.39
N THR A 11 -12.78 -7.72 -2.98
CA THR A 11 -12.95 -6.29 -3.31
C THR A 11 -11.92 -5.41 -2.61
N LEU A 12 -11.53 -5.75 -1.38
CA LEU A 12 -10.53 -5.01 -0.63
C LEU A 12 -9.17 -5.08 -1.35
N ASP A 13 -8.73 -6.27 -1.75
CA ASP A 13 -7.49 -6.48 -2.49
C ASP A 13 -7.51 -5.78 -3.86
N ASN A 14 -8.68 -5.72 -4.50
CA ASN A 14 -8.88 -5.09 -5.81
C ASN A 14 -8.98 -3.55 -5.73
N VAL A 15 -9.21 -2.97 -4.55
CA VAL A 15 -9.22 -1.52 -4.30
C VAL A 15 -7.86 -1.06 -3.76
N ILE A 16 -7.23 -1.84 -2.88
CA ILE A 16 -5.93 -1.53 -2.29
C ILE A 16 -4.86 -1.37 -3.38
N ARG A 17 -4.82 -2.29 -4.35
CA ARG A 17 -3.82 -2.30 -5.43
C ARG A 17 -3.87 -1.05 -6.35
N PRO A 18 -5.03 -0.64 -6.91
CA PRO A 18 -5.10 0.58 -7.72
C PRO A 18 -4.96 1.86 -6.90
N VAL A 19 -5.44 1.90 -5.64
CA VAL A 19 -5.27 3.07 -4.76
C VAL A 19 -3.79 3.32 -4.48
N LEU A 20 -3.02 2.28 -4.16
CA LEU A 20 -1.56 2.33 -4.02
C LEU A 20 -0.84 2.87 -5.24
N ILE A 21 -1.20 2.39 -6.43
CA ILE A 21 -0.52 2.76 -7.68
C ILE A 21 -0.90 4.18 -8.13
N ARG A 22 -2.14 4.61 -7.83
CA ARG A 22 -2.69 5.90 -8.27
C ARG A 22 -2.31 7.07 -7.36
N MET A 23 -1.73 6.79 -6.20
CA MET A 23 -1.37 7.74 -5.15
C MET A 23 0.08 8.25 -5.27
N GLY A 24 0.61 8.52 -6.46
CA GLY A 24 2.02 8.89 -6.63
C GLY A 24 2.42 10.32 -6.21
N ALA A 25 1.50 11.28 -5.99
CA ALA A 25 1.90 12.69 -5.80
C ALA A 25 1.05 13.57 -4.85
N ASP A 26 -0.27 13.35 -4.71
CA ASP A 26 -1.17 14.20 -3.89
C ASP A 26 -1.62 13.57 -2.55
N LEU A 27 -0.80 12.67 -2.00
CA LEU A 27 -1.20 11.78 -0.90
C LEU A 27 -1.60 12.48 0.40
N PRO A 28 -0.87 13.49 0.92
CA PRO A 28 -1.10 13.94 2.30
C PRO A 28 -2.50 14.52 2.49
N LEU A 29 -2.96 15.37 1.57
CA LEU A 29 -4.26 16.03 1.67
C LEU A 29 -5.40 15.02 1.48
N ILE A 30 -5.30 14.16 0.45
CA ILE A 30 -6.36 13.21 0.12
C ILE A 30 -6.46 12.10 1.17
N LEU A 31 -5.33 11.67 1.78
CA LEU A 31 -5.32 10.74 2.92
C LEU A 31 -6.04 11.32 4.12
N ILE A 32 -5.74 12.58 4.45
CA ILE A 32 -6.33 13.25 5.61
C ILE A 32 -7.84 13.39 5.40
N LEU A 33 -8.29 13.88 4.23
CA LEU A 33 -9.72 14.01 3.93
C LEU A 33 -10.42 12.66 3.91
N SER A 34 -9.83 11.65 3.27
CA SER A 34 -10.37 10.29 3.26
C SER A 34 -10.45 9.70 4.67
N GLY A 35 -9.52 10.04 5.55
CA GLY A 35 -9.51 9.57 6.94
C GLY A 35 -10.52 10.27 7.82
N VAL A 36 -10.71 11.57 7.66
CA VAL A 36 -11.78 12.30 8.34
C VAL A 36 -13.15 11.75 7.91
N ILE A 37 -13.38 11.58 6.61
CA ILE A 37 -14.66 11.10 6.06
C ILE A 37 -14.92 9.64 6.48
N GLY A 38 -13.92 8.76 6.31
CA GLY A 38 -14.02 7.36 6.69
C GLY A 38 -14.18 7.17 8.20
N GLY A 39 -13.45 7.94 9.00
CA GLY A 39 -13.59 7.96 10.46
C GLY A 39 -14.97 8.42 10.90
N LEU A 40 -15.51 9.49 10.29
CA LEU A 40 -16.85 9.99 10.60
C LEU A 40 -17.93 8.95 10.32
N ILE A 41 -17.81 8.20 9.22
CA ILE A 41 -18.78 7.15 8.85
C ILE A 41 -18.67 5.92 9.78
N ALA A 42 -17.44 5.52 10.15
CA ALA A 42 -17.21 4.32 10.97
C ALA A 42 -17.47 4.53 12.47
N PHE A 43 -17.09 5.70 13.01
CA PHE A 43 -17.06 5.96 14.46
C PHE A 43 -17.78 7.27 14.86
N GLY A 44 -18.44 7.98 13.94
CA GLY A 44 -19.09 9.25 14.22
C GLY A 44 -18.09 10.38 14.53
N MET A 45 -18.45 11.32 15.41
CA MET A 45 -17.62 12.50 15.71
C MET A 45 -16.22 12.14 16.24
N ILE A 46 -16.09 11.04 16.99
CA ILE A 46 -14.80 10.56 17.54
C ILE A 46 -13.86 10.15 16.40
N GLY A 47 -14.43 9.67 15.30
CA GLY A 47 -13.71 9.30 14.09
C GLY A 47 -13.01 10.45 13.40
N LEU A 48 -13.34 11.71 13.70
CA LEU A 48 -12.60 12.87 13.19
C LEU A 48 -11.15 12.91 13.69
N PHE A 49 -10.90 12.38 14.89
CA PHE A 49 -9.57 12.25 15.48
C PHE A 49 -8.93 10.91 15.13
N ILE A 50 -9.70 9.81 15.26
CA ILE A 50 -9.18 8.46 15.05
C ILE A 50 -8.91 8.16 13.58
N GLY A 51 -9.74 8.67 12.67
CA GLY A 51 -9.64 8.42 11.23
C GLY A 51 -8.29 8.84 10.64
N PRO A 52 -7.87 10.11 10.75
CA PRO A 52 -6.57 10.57 10.24
C PRO A 52 -5.38 9.86 10.90
N VAL A 53 -5.46 9.56 12.21
CA VAL A 53 -4.39 8.89 12.95
C VAL A 53 -4.21 7.45 12.48
N LEU A 54 -5.30 6.68 12.36
CA LEU A 54 -5.25 5.32 11.84
C LEU A 54 -4.69 5.28 10.42
N LEU A 55 -5.15 6.19 9.55
CA LEU A 55 -4.66 6.27 8.18
C LEU A 55 -3.19 6.63 8.09
N ALA A 56 -2.69 7.54 8.94
CA ALA A 56 -1.27 7.86 9.00
C ALA A 56 -0.43 6.65 9.44
N VAL A 57 -0.88 5.88 10.43
CA VAL A 57 -0.18 4.67 10.89
C VAL A 57 -0.21 3.57 9.83
N SER A 58 -1.37 3.31 9.23
CA SER A 58 -1.49 2.36 8.12
C SER A 58 -0.61 2.76 6.95
N TRP A 59 -0.57 4.05 6.59
CA TRP A 59 0.32 4.55 5.54
C TRP A 59 1.79 4.35 5.89
N ARG A 60 2.20 4.63 7.14
CA ARG A 60 3.57 4.40 7.60
C ARG A 60 3.95 2.92 7.53
N LEU A 61 3.08 2.04 8.01
CA LEU A 61 3.31 0.59 8.00
C LEU A 61 3.35 0.04 6.57
N PHE A 62 2.42 0.50 5.74
CA PHE A 62 2.35 0.15 4.33
C PHE A 62 3.60 0.64 3.57
N SER A 63 4.00 1.89 3.79
CA SER A 63 5.22 2.45 3.21
C SER A 63 6.46 1.71 3.68
N ALA A 64 6.55 1.34 4.96
CA ALA A 64 7.66 0.55 5.49
C ALA A 64 7.73 -0.82 4.80
N TRP A 65 6.60 -1.51 4.65
CA TRP A 65 6.52 -2.79 3.95
C TRP A 65 6.89 -2.68 2.45
N VAL A 66 6.42 -1.65 1.76
CA VAL A 66 6.79 -1.41 0.34
C VAL A 66 8.25 -1.06 0.18
N HIS A 67 8.83 -0.26 1.08
CA HIS A 67 10.22 0.17 0.97
C HIS A 67 11.21 -0.84 1.56
N GLU A 68 10.75 -1.83 2.34
CA GLU A 68 11.54 -3.01 2.73
C GLU A 68 11.80 -3.96 1.56
N VAL A 69 10.98 -3.88 0.51
CA VAL A 69 11.27 -4.52 -0.78
C VAL A 69 11.99 -3.46 -1.61
N PRO A 70 13.32 -3.55 -1.81
CA PRO A 70 13.97 -2.70 -2.79
C PRO A 70 13.22 -2.91 -4.10
N ALA A 71 12.71 -1.82 -4.69
CA ALA A 71 12.24 -1.91 -6.07
C ALA A 71 13.39 -2.52 -6.88
N PRO A 72 13.17 -3.55 -7.70
CA PRO A 72 14.19 -3.94 -8.65
C PRO A 72 14.56 -2.67 -9.39
N GLY A 73 15.84 -2.28 -9.34
CA GLY A 73 16.32 -1.14 -10.09
C GLY A 73 15.80 -1.31 -11.52
N ASN A 74 15.10 -0.29 -12.03
CA ASN A 74 14.61 -0.34 -13.41
C ASN A 74 15.75 -0.16 -14.43
N ASP A 75 17.00 -0.20 -13.97
CA ASP A 75 18.21 -0.09 -14.74
C ASP A 75 18.52 -1.50 -15.28
N PRO A 76 18.28 -1.77 -16.57
CA PRO A 76 18.41 -3.10 -17.14
C PRO A 76 19.83 -3.66 -16.97
N ASP A 77 20.82 -2.77 -16.90
CA ASP A 77 22.23 -3.09 -16.72
C ASP A 77 22.51 -3.70 -15.33
N GLU A 78 21.85 -3.22 -14.27
CA GLU A 78 22.02 -3.70 -12.88
C GLU A 78 21.36 -5.09 -12.69
N LEU A 79 20.22 -5.31 -13.34
CA LEU A 79 19.54 -6.61 -13.37
C LEU A 79 20.33 -7.65 -14.19
N LEU A 80 21.00 -7.24 -15.27
CA LEU A 80 21.85 -8.12 -16.07
C LEU A 80 23.12 -8.53 -15.29
N GLU A 81 23.73 -7.62 -14.53
CA GLU A 81 24.85 -7.93 -13.65
C GLU A 81 24.46 -8.90 -12.53
N GLU A 82 23.32 -8.70 -11.84
CA GLU A 82 22.82 -9.65 -10.82
C GLU A 82 22.51 -11.03 -11.41
N LEU A 83 21.95 -11.09 -12.63
CA LEU A 83 21.66 -12.36 -13.30
C LEU A 83 22.93 -13.08 -13.78
N GLU A 84 23.96 -12.35 -14.25
CA GLU A 84 25.27 -12.93 -14.58
C GLU A 84 25.96 -13.49 -13.33
N GLU A 85 25.89 -12.79 -12.19
CA GLU A 85 26.49 -13.24 -10.92
C GLU A 85 25.81 -14.52 -10.38
N ILE A 86 24.48 -14.62 -10.52
CA ILE A 86 23.71 -15.81 -10.13
C ILE A 86 24.01 -17.00 -11.07
N GLU A 87 24.20 -16.77 -12.37
CA GLU A 87 24.50 -17.84 -13.34
C GLU A 87 25.93 -18.39 -13.18
N ASP A 88 26.91 -17.55 -12.83
CA ASP A 88 28.30 -17.98 -12.59
C ASP A 88 28.45 -18.71 -11.25
N SER A 89 27.64 -18.38 -10.23
CA SER A 89 27.59 -19.10 -8.96
C SER A 89 26.97 -20.50 -9.06
N HIS A 90 26.22 -20.80 -10.12
CA HIS A 90 25.49 -22.06 -10.29
C HIS A 90 26.17 -23.04 -11.28
N LYS A 91 27.38 -22.68 -11.73
CA LYS A 91 28.26 -23.46 -12.62
C LYS A 91 29.47 -24.02 -11.88
#